data_AF-K6W660-F1
#
_entry.id   AF-K6W660-F1
#
_cell.length_a   1.000
_cell.length_b   1.000
_cell.length_c   1.000
_cell.angle_alpha   90.00
_cell.angle_beta   90.00
_cell.angle_gamma   90.00
#
_symmetry.space_group_name_H-M   'P 1'
#
loop_
_entity.id
_entity.type
_entity.pdbx_description
1 polymer ?
#
loop_
_entity_poly.entity_id
_entity_poly.type
_entity_poly.pdbx_seq_one_letter_code
_entity_poly.pdbx_strand_id
1 'polypeptide(L)'
;MEPTAADLVTWLDAGSESLLEYAGDLTRLGSDDLAGLAAGAAKIVNAAKAFQAAVVMEARERGVIAASDNPKTAAWVEQSCRDAGVPLAPAQARGLDEASRTCSTPDVTRLKDAVVAGECTVESAAIIASSYRRLSPKVDIRGWDTVLDQLIGWLGEGATRKNIAEFEDVLLSQYGTQTTLEDEHEQKRSNRTMSALSLNSKTGMFESKIVMDPVNEAVFSAALHALSKPHVDPDTGEHDPRTPGTRRLDALVTMAKHATTPDKSVRGSGAAARIIVTIPLADLVGGLQKSSLAEQLGLFSAEAEAAAGTHVGGFAPTASATDMPTTCDGGNGHADNCHAGHDQCCGGGAPAASGGGAPAASSAGVLGSGSAG
;
A
#
# COMPACT_ATOMS: atom_id res chain seq x y z
N MET A 1 39.15 -24.74 -17.65
CA MET A 1 39.67 -23.45 -17.14
C MET A 1 38.45 -22.62 -16.84
N GLU A 2 38.16 -22.38 -15.56
CA GLU A 2 36.98 -21.59 -15.20
C GLU A 2 37.22 -20.12 -15.58
N PRO A 3 36.24 -19.43 -16.19
CA PRO A 3 36.40 -18.03 -16.58
C PRO A 3 36.59 -17.14 -15.34
N THR A 4 37.52 -16.19 -15.40
CA THR A 4 37.69 -15.20 -14.33
C THR A 4 36.63 -14.11 -14.41
N ALA A 5 36.41 -13.37 -13.31
CA ALA A 5 35.48 -12.24 -13.31
C ALA A 5 35.84 -11.17 -14.36
N ALA A 6 37.14 -10.94 -14.62
CA ALA A 6 37.60 -10.02 -15.64
C ALA A 6 37.27 -10.52 -17.06
N ASP A 7 37.38 -11.83 -17.30
CA ASP A 7 37.00 -12.43 -18.59
C ASP A 7 35.50 -12.26 -18.86
N LEU A 8 34.67 -12.44 -17.83
CA LEU A 8 33.21 -12.27 -17.94
C LEU A 8 32.81 -10.82 -18.21
N VAL A 9 33.43 -9.85 -17.55
CA VAL A 9 33.18 -8.42 -17.81
C VAL A 9 33.59 -8.06 -19.24
N THR A 10 34.78 -8.47 -19.66
CA THR A 10 35.27 -8.21 -21.03
C THR A 10 34.32 -8.81 -22.09
N TRP A 11 33.79 -10.01 -21.82
CA TRP A 11 32.82 -10.65 -22.70
C TRP A 11 31.48 -9.90 -22.77
N LEU A 12 30.97 -9.41 -21.63
CA LEU A 12 29.74 -8.61 -21.58
C LEU A 12 29.90 -7.28 -22.34
N ASP A 13 31.04 -6.61 -22.17
CA ASP A 13 31.32 -5.35 -22.86
C ASP A 13 31.36 -5.54 -24.38
N ALA A 14 32.12 -6.53 -24.86
CA ALA A 14 32.21 -6.86 -26.29
C ALA A 14 30.85 -7.26 -26.89
N GLY A 15 30.03 -8.01 -26.14
CA GLY A 15 28.68 -8.38 -26.55
C GLY A 15 27.75 -7.17 -26.67
N SER A 16 27.83 -6.24 -25.73
CA SER A 16 27.02 -5.01 -25.75
C SER A 16 27.39 -4.09 -26.91
N GLU A 17 28.69 -3.95 -27.21
CA GLU A 17 29.21 -3.13 -28.30
C GLU A 17 28.78 -3.69 -29.66
N SER A 18 28.87 -5.00 -29.82
CA SER A 18 28.40 -5.71 -31.03
C SER A 18 26.91 -5.48 -31.29
N LEU A 19 26.06 -5.57 -30.25
CA LEU A 19 24.61 -5.35 -30.39
C LEU A 19 24.28 -3.92 -30.82
N LEU A 20 25.01 -2.92 -30.31
CA LEU A 20 24.82 -1.52 -30.69
C LEU A 20 25.27 -1.23 -32.12
N GLU A 21 26.34 -1.88 -32.59
CA GLU A 21 26.78 -1.79 -33.98
C GLU A 21 25.70 -2.32 -34.94
N TYR A 22 25.18 -3.54 -34.68
CA TYR A 22 24.11 -4.12 -35.51
C TYR A 22 22.79 -3.34 -35.43
N ALA A 23 22.49 -2.70 -34.29
CA ALA A 23 21.31 -1.83 -34.16
C ALA A 23 21.39 -0.62 -35.11
N GLY A 24 22.58 -0.11 -35.40
CA GLY A 24 22.80 0.96 -36.38
C GLY A 24 22.55 0.52 -37.84
N ASP A 25 22.70 -0.76 -38.12
CA ASP A 25 22.60 -1.35 -39.47
C ASP A 25 21.23 -1.99 -39.78
N LEU A 26 20.24 -1.83 -38.89
CA LEU A 26 18.88 -2.41 -39.06
C LEU A 26 18.18 -1.97 -40.35
N THR A 27 18.56 -0.83 -40.92
CA THR A 27 18.02 -0.32 -42.19
C THR A 27 18.30 -1.22 -43.39
N ARG A 28 19.20 -2.20 -43.26
CA ARG A 28 19.57 -3.15 -44.32
C ARG A 28 18.75 -4.45 -44.30
N LEU A 29 17.87 -4.64 -43.32
CA LEU A 29 17.10 -5.87 -43.12
C LEU A 29 15.68 -5.78 -43.71
N GLY A 30 15.15 -6.92 -44.16
CA GLY A 30 13.76 -7.05 -44.60
C GLY A 30 12.77 -7.02 -43.43
N SER A 31 11.53 -6.60 -43.67
CA SER A 31 10.50 -6.47 -42.62
C SER A 31 10.13 -7.80 -41.94
N ASP A 32 10.28 -8.93 -42.64
CA ASP A 32 9.93 -10.26 -42.13
C ASP A 32 10.91 -10.78 -41.06
N ASP A 33 12.15 -10.27 -41.04
CA ASP A 33 13.20 -10.70 -40.10
C ASP A 33 13.15 -9.95 -38.76
N LEU A 34 12.44 -8.82 -38.70
CA LEU A 34 12.41 -7.93 -37.54
C LEU A 34 11.75 -8.59 -36.31
N ALA A 35 10.73 -9.43 -36.52
CA ALA A 35 10.06 -10.13 -35.43
C ALA A 35 10.98 -11.14 -34.73
N GLY A 36 11.78 -11.88 -35.51
CA GLY A 36 12.77 -12.83 -35.00
C GLY A 36 13.89 -12.12 -34.22
N LEU A 37 14.35 -10.98 -34.73
CA LEU A 37 15.36 -10.16 -34.05
C LEU A 37 14.84 -9.53 -32.75
N ALA A 38 13.61 -9.04 -32.74
CA ALA A 38 12.97 -8.53 -31.52
C ALA A 38 12.87 -9.62 -30.44
N ALA A 39 12.47 -10.84 -30.82
CA ALA A 39 12.44 -11.98 -29.90
C ALA A 39 13.84 -12.40 -29.44
N GLY A 40 14.84 -12.38 -30.32
CA GLY A 40 16.24 -12.65 -29.99
C GLY A 40 16.82 -11.64 -29.00
N ALA A 41 16.59 -10.34 -29.23
CA ALA A 41 16.99 -9.28 -28.33
C ALA A 41 16.33 -9.42 -26.95
N ALA A 42 15.03 -9.75 -26.91
CA ALA A 42 14.32 -10.00 -25.65
C ALA A 42 14.92 -11.18 -24.87
N LYS A 43 15.33 -12.26 -25.55
CA LYS A 43 16.03 -13.39 -24.91
C LYS A 43 17.35 -12.98 -24.29
N ILE A 44 18.15 -12.15 -24.97
CA ILE A 44 19.42 -11.64 -24.44
C ILE A 44 19.17 -10.76 -23.21
N VAL A 45 18.20 -9.85 -23.28
CA VAL A 45 17.82 -9.00 -22.13
C VAL A 45 17.41 -9.85 -20.94
N ASN A 46 16.60 -10.89 -21.17
CA ASN A 46 16.16 -11.78 -20.10
C ASN A 46 17.31 -12.58 -19.48
N ALA A 47 18.22 -13.12 -20.31
CA ALA A 47 19.42 -13.81 -19.84
C ALA A 47 20.36 -12.89 -19.05
N ALA A 48 20.55 -11.65 -19.50
CA ALA A 48 21.34 -10.65 -18.78
C ALA A 48 20.72 -10.28 -17.43
N LYS A 49 19.39 -10.13 -17.36
CA LYS A 49 18.66 -9.90 -16.11
C LYS A 49 18.75 -11.09 -15.15
N ALA A 50 18.63 -12.32 -15.65
CA ALA A 50 18.80 -13.55 -14.88
C ALA A 50 20.22 -13.63 -14.29
N PHE A 51 21.24 -13.36 -15.10
CA PHE A 51 22.63 -13.30 -14.65
C PHE A 51 22.85 -12.21 -13.60
N GLN A 52 22.30 -11.01 -13.80
CA GLN A 52 22.35 -9.92 -12.81
C GLN A 52 21.72 -10.35 -11.48
N ALA A 53 20.56 -11.01 -11.50
CA ALA A 53 19.91 -11.53 -10.30
C ALA A 53 20.77 -12.60 -9.61
N ALA A 54 21.40 -13.51 -10.36
CA ALA A 54 22.32 -14.51 -9.82
C ALA A 54 23.52 -13.88 -9.12
N VAL A 55 24.15 -12.87 -9.74
CA VAL A 55 25.27 -12.12 -9.14
C VAL A 55 24.84 -11.44 -7.83
N VAL A 56 23.66 -10.80 -7.80
CA VAL A 56 23.16 -10.14 -6.60
C VAL A 56 22.83 -11.13 -5.48
N MET A 57 22.23 -12.28 -5.83
CA MET A 57 21.95 -13.36 -4.88
C MET A 57 23.25 -13.93 -4.28
N GLU A 58 24.25 -14.20 -5.11
CA GLU A 58 25.56 -14.70 -4.67
C GLU A 58 26.29 -13.67 -3.79
N ALA A 59 26.29 -12.39 -4.19
CA ALA A 59 26.91 -11.31 -3.41
C ALA A 59 26.26 -11.15 -2.03
N ARG A 60 24.95 -11.39 -1.93
CA ARG A 60 24.21 -11.40 -0.67
C ARG A 60 24.60 -12.61 0.19
N GLU A 61 24.60 -13.80 -0.40
CA GLU A 61 24.91 -15.06 0.29
C GLU A 61 26.35 -15.06 0.86
N ARG A 62 27.30 -14.48 0.11
CA ARG A 62 28.68 -14.27 0.57
C ARG A 62 28.87 -13.12 1.55
N GLY A 63 27.83 -12.33 1.86
CA GLY A 63 27.91 -11.18 2.76
C GLY A 63 28.63 -9.95 2.19
N VAL A 64 28.95 -9.92 0.89
CA VAL A 64 29.64 -8.79 0.22
C VAL A 64 28.83 -7.51 0.34
N ILE A 65 27.51 -7.60 0.18
CA ILE A 65 26.60 -6.46 0.30
C ILE A 65 26.59 -5.94 1.74
N ALA A 66 26.57 -6.83 2.73
CA ALA A 66 26.56 -6.45 4.14
C ALA A 66 27.89 -5.81 4.59
N ALA A 67 29.01 -6.22 3.98
CA ALA A 67 30.32 -5.65 4.23
C ALA A 67 30.59 -4.34 3.47
N SER A 68 29.71 -3.95 2.54
CA SER A 68 29.85 -2.73 1.75
C SER A 68 29.37 -1.48 2.49
N ASP A 69 29.72 -0.31 1.97
CA ASP A 69 29.23 0.99 2.47
C ASP A 69 27.69 1.14 2.38
N ASN A 70 27.01 0.25 1.65
CA ASN A 70 25.57 0.23 1.46
C ASN A 70 24.97 -1.12 1.87
N PRO A 71 24.54 -1.31 3.13
CA PRO A 71 24.02 -2.59 3.62
C PRO A 71 22.68 -3.00 2.98
N LYS A 72 22.04 -2.12 2.21
CA LYS A 72 20.81 -2.42 1.46
C LYS A 72 21.17 -2.84 0.03
N THR A 73 20.71 -4.01 -0.41
CA THR A 73 20.97 -4.55 -1.76
C THR A 73 20.61 -3.57 -2.87
N ALA A 74 19.45 -2.91 -2.82
CA ALA A 74 19.06 -1.94 -3.85
C ALA A 74 20.06 -0.77 -3.97
N ALA A 75 20.54 -0.24 -2.82
CA ALA A 75 21.50 0.86 -2.80
C ALA A 75 22.89 0.42 -3.28
N TRP A 76 23.30 -0.81 -2.95
CA TRP A 76 24.53 -1.42 -3.46
C TRP A 76 24.50 -1.55 -4.99
N VAL A 77 23.41 -2.09 -5.56
CA VAL A 77 23.26 -2.22 -7.02
C VAL A 77 23.22 -0.85 -7.71
N GLU A 78 22.47 0.11 -7.18
CA GLU A 78 22.42 1.47 -7.72
C GLU A 78 23.80 2.15 -7.72
N GLN A 79 24.57 1.96 -6.65
CA GLN A 79 25.93 2.49 -6.55
C GLN A 79 26.87 1.80 -7.54
N SER A 80 26.86 0.47 -7.64
CA SER A 80 27.69 -0.28 -8.58
C SER A 80 27.42 0.11 -10.04
N CYS A 81 26.16 0.30 -10.43
CA CYS A 81 25.81 0.78 -11.78
C CYS A 81 26.24 2.24 -11.99
N ARG A 82 26.10 3.11 -10.98
CA ARG A 82 26.54 4.51 -11.05
C ARG A 82 28.05 4.62 -11.24
N ASP A 83 28.84 3.83 -10.52
CA ASP A 83 30.30 3.83 -10.61
C ASP A 83 30.79 3.32 -11.97
N ALA A 84 30.03 2.41 -12.59
CA ALA A 84 30.27 1.92 -13.95
C ALA A 84 29.68 2.84 -15.04
N GLY A 85 28.98 3.94 -14.69
CA GLY A 85 28.34 4.84 -15.65
C GLY A 85 27.11 4.26 -16.37
N VAL A 86 26.54 3.16 -15.89
CA VAL A 86 25.39 2.48 -16.49
C VAL A 86 24.08 2.99 -15.87
N PRO A 87 23.11 3.48 -16.68
CA PRO A 87 21.82 3.91 -16.15
C PRO A 87 21.00 2.71 -15.68
N LEU A 88 20.51 2.76 -14.44
CA LEU A 88 19.62 1.75 -13.87
C LEU A 88 18.34 2.40 -13.35
N ALA A 89 17.19 1.83 -13.71
CA ALA A 89 15.92 2.27 -13.17
C ALA A 89 15.79 1.88 -11.69
N PRO A 90 15.36 2.78 -10.79
CA PRO A 90 15.19 2.46 -9.36
C PRO A 90 14.22 1.30 -9.10
N ALA A 91 13.26 1.09 -9.99
CA ALA A 91 12.34 -0.05 -9.91
C ALA A 91 13.06 -1.40 -10.10
N GLN A 92 14.07 -1.47 -10.99
CA GLN A 92 14.86 -2.66 -11.24
C GLN A 92 15.73 -3.02 -10.02
N ALA A 93 16.38 -2.01 -9.41
CA ALA A 93 17.16 -2.22 -8.18
C ALA A 93 16.30 -2.76 -7.03
N ARG A 94 15.07 -2.24 -6.87
CA ARG A 94 14.10 -2.75 -5.89
C ARG A 94 13.64 -4.17 -6.21
N GLY A 95 13.42 -4.49 -7.49
CA GLY A 95 13.09 -5.85 -7.92
C GLY A 95 14.18 -6.86 -7.56
N LEU A 96 15.45 -6.51 -7.78
CA LEU A 96 16.60 -7.34 -7.41
C LEU A 96 16.75 -7.50 -5.89
N ASP A 97 16.54 -6.43 -5.13
CA ASP A 97 16.52 -6.48 -3.66
C ASP A 97 15.40 -7.41 -3.15
N GLU A 98 14.19 -7.28 -3.70
CA GLU A 98 13.05 -8.11 -3.32
C GLU A 98 13.23 -9.60 -3.67
N ALA A 99 13.67 -9.89 -4.90
CA ALA A 99 13.95 -11.24 -5.35
C ALA A 99 15.07 -11.88 -4.52
N SER A 100 16.19 -11.17 -4.30
CA SER A 100 17.32 -11.71 -3.54
C SER A 100 17.00 -11.95 -2.05
N ARG A 101 16.19 -11.09 -1.43
CA ARG A 101 15.71 -11.28 -0.04
C ARG A 101 14.94 -12.57 0.11
N THR A 102 14.00 -12.79 -0.80
CA THR A 102 13.06 -13.90 -0.67
C THR A 102 13.71 -15.21 -1.11
N CYS A 103 14.49 -15.21 -2.19
CA CYS A 103 15.24 -16.39 -2.67
C CYS A 103 16.34 -16.87 -1.70
N SER A 104 16.62 -16.14 -0.62
CA SER A 104 17.49 -16.60 0.47
C SER A 104 16.80 -17.59 1.42
N THR A 105 15.48 -17.74 1.34
CA THR A 105 14.70 -18.67 2.18
C THR A 105 14.66 -20.06 1.52
N PRO A 106 14.87 -21.16 2.26
CA PRO A 106 14.93 -22.52 1.69
C PRO A 106 13.64 -22.95 0.99
N ASP A 107 12.49 -22.44 1.45
CA ASP A 107 11.16 -22.80 0.93
C ASP A 107 10.86 -22.27 -0.49
N VAL A 108 11.72 -21.42 -1.05
CA VAL A 108 11.55 -20.83 -2.39
C VAL A 108 12.70 -21.19 -3.35
N THR A 109 13.35 -22.32 -3.12
CA THR A 109 14.45 -22.80 -3.98
C THR A 109 14.03 -22.89 -5.45
N ARG A 110 12.79 -23.35 -5.72
CA ARG A 110 12.26 -23.41 -7.10
C ARG A 110 12.19 -22.05 -7.79
N LEU A 111 11.86 -20.99 -7.05
CA LEU A 111 11.83 -19.62 -7.60
C LEU A 111 13.26 -19.13 -7.89
N LYS A 112 14.24 -19.44 -7.02
CA LYS A 112 15.66 -19.14 -7.26
C LYS A 112 16.13 -19.80 -8.56
N ASP A 113 15.84 -21.09 -8.74
CA ASP A 113 16.23 -21.85 -9.93
C ASP A 113 15.59 -21.28 -11.20
N ALA A 114 14.30 -20.93 -11.16
CA ALA A 114 13.59 -20.32 -12.29
C ALA A 114 14.18 -18.97 -12.72
N VAL A 115 14.60 -18.14 -11.74
CA VAL A 115 15.22 -16.84 -12.01
C VAL A 115 16.61 -17.02 -12.61
N VAL A 116 17.42 -17.93 -12.06
CA VAL A 116 18.78 -18.20 -12.55
C VAL A 116 18.75 -18.83 -13.95
N ALA A 117 17.79 -19.71 -14.22
CA ALA A 117 17.58 -20.30 -15.54
C ALA A 117 17.01 -19.32 -16.58
N GLY A 118 16.54 -18.14 -16.15
CA GLY A 118 15.87 -17.17 -17.01
C GLY A 118 14.46 -17.59 -17.45
N GLU A 119 13.84 -18.56 -16.77
CA GLU A 119 12.42 -18.91 -16.97
C GLU A 119 11.50 -17.80 -16.44
N CYS A 120 11.94 -17.11 -15.38
CA CYS A 120 11.19 -16.05 -14.72
C CYS A 120 11.96 -14.72 -14.74
N THR A 121 11.30 -13.65 -15.17
CA THR A 121 11.88 -12.29 -15.13
C THR A 121 12.04 -11.81 -13.68
N VAL A 122 12.96 -10.87 -13.44
CA VAL A 122 13.20 -10.30 -12.11
C VAL A 122 11.96 -9.59 -11.57
N GLU A 123 11.22 -8.90 -12.43
CA GLU A 123 9.98 -8.23 -12.07
C GLU A 123 8.89 -9.23 -11.65
N SER A 124 8.72 -10.31 -12.41
CA SER A 124 7.81 -11.40 -12.07
C SER A 124 8.22 -12.08 -10.76
N ALA A 125 9.50 -12.36 -10.59
CA ALA A 125 10.04 -12.97 -9.38
C ALA A 125 9.85 -12.10 -8.14
N ALA A 126 10.01 -10.78 -8.25
CA ALA A 126 9.74 -9.85 -7.16
C ALA A 126 8.26 -9.84 -6.74
N ILE A 127 7.34 -9.99 -7.71
CA ILE A 127 5.90 -10.09 -7.43
C ILE A 127 5.61 -11.42 -6.70
N ILE A 128 6.08 -12.55 -7.24
CA ILE A 128 5.91 -13.87 -6.61
C ILE A 128 6.49 -13.87 -5.20
N ALA A 129 7.70 -13.34 -5.03
CA ALA A 129 8.39 -13.21 -3.76
C ALA A 129 7.58 -12.39 -2.73
N SER A 130 7.02 -11.26 -3.15
CA SER A 130 6.17 -10.43 -2.29
C SER A 130 4.89 -11.16 -1.88
N SER A 131 4.25 -11.87 -2.80
CA SER A 131 3.06 -12.68 -2.54
C SER A 131 3.36 -13.85 -1.60
N TYR A 132 4.47 -14.56 -1.82
CA TYR A 132 4.94 -15.63 -0.94
C TYR A 132 5.15 -15.12 0.49
N ARG A 133 5.89 -14.03 0.69
CA ARG A 133 6.15 -13.49 2.04
C ARG A 133 4.87 -13.04 2.76
N ARG A 134 3.85 -12.61 2.02
CA ARG A 134 2.54 -12.23 2.56
C ARG A 134 1.70 -13.45 2.95
N LEU A 135 1.76 -14.53 2.16
CA LEU A 135 0.93 -15.73 2.35
C LEU A 135 1.58 -16.80 3.23
N SER A 136 2.89 -16.96 3.19
CA SER A 136 3.64 -17.99 3.92
C SER A 136 3.28 -18.06 5.43
N PRO A 137 3.11 -16.93 6.16
CA PRO A 137 2.71 -16.97 7.57
C PRO A 137 1.22 -17.32 7.80
N LYS A 138 0.40 -17.23 6.75
CA LYS A 138 -1.06 -17.25 6.79
C LYS A 138 -1.67 -18.58 6.33
N VAL A 139 -0.88 -19.35 5.60
CA VAL A 139 -1.32 -20.48 4.81
C VAL A 139 -0.47 -21.70 5.17
N ASP A 140 -1.13 -22.76 5.65
CA ASP A 140 -0.46 -24.03 5.96
C ASP A 140 -0.52 -24.97 4.74
N ILE A 141 0.39 -24.77 3.79
CA ILE A 141 0.56 -25.63 2.62
C ILE A 141 1.81 -26.49 2.78
N ARG A 142 1.63 -27.82 2.67
CA ARG A 142 2.75 -28.75 2.46
C ARG A 142 3.17 -28.71 0.99
N GLY A 143 4.23 -27.97 0.69
CA GLY A 143 4.87 -27.97 -0.63
C GLY A 143 4.58 -26.71 -1.45
N TRP A 144 5.31 -25.63 -1.14
CA TRP A 144 5.23 -24.38 -1.88
C TRP A 144 5.73 -24.48 -3.32
N ASP A 145 6.55 -25.49 -3.66
CA ASP A 145 7.11 -25.66 -5.00
C ASP A 145 6.03 -25.76 -6.10
N THR A 146 4.96 -26.52 -5.87
CA THR A 146 3.87 -26.65 -6.86
C THR A 146 3.11 -25.34 -7.06
N VAL A 147 2.93 -24.56 -5.99
CA VAL A 147 2.30 -23.23 -6.04
C VAL A 147 3.19 -22.26 -6.81
N LEU A 148 4.50 -22.30 -6.55
CA LEU A 148 5.48 -21.48 -7.25
C LEU A 148 5.56 -21.84 -8.74
N ASP A 149 5.53 -23.13 -9.10
CA ASP A 149 5.50 -23.60 -10.49
C ASP A 149 4.29 -23.05 -11.26
N GLN A 150 3.11 -23.09 -10.64
CA GLN A 150 1.89 -22.54 -11.24
C GLN A 150 2.00 -21.02 -11.43
N LEU A 151 2.49 -20.29 -10.42
CA LEU A 151 2.68 -18.84 -10.51
C LEU A 151 3.72 -18.43 -11.57
N ILE A 152 4.82 -19.18 -11.68
CA ILE A 152 5.84 -18.98 -12.72
C ILE A 152 5.23 -19.20 -14.09
N GLY A 153 4.49 -20.29 -14.29
CA GLY A 153 3.81 -20.60 -15.55
C GLY A 153 2.83 -19.51 -15.98
N TRP A 154 1.96 -19.06 -15.07
CA TRP A 154 0.99 -18.01 -15.35
C TRP A 154 1.63 -16.67 -15.69
N LEU A 155 2.69 -16.27 -15.00
CA LEU A 155 3.41 -15.05 -15.33
C LEU A 155 4.15 -15.16 -16.67
N GLY A 156 4.60 -16.35 -17.06
CA GLY A 156 5.14 -16.63 -18.39
C GLY A 156 4.10 -16.45 -19.51
N GLU A 157 2.84 -16.75 -19.24
CA GLU A 157 1.70 -16.55 -20.16
C GLU A 157 1.15 -15.11 -20.17
N GLY A 158 1.72 -14.21 -19.36
CA GLY A 158 1.31 -12.80 -19.30
C GLY A 158 0.22 -12.50 -18.26
N ALA A 159 0.09 -13.32 -17.22
CA ALA A 159 -0.83 -13.05 -16.13
C ALA A 159 -0.59 -11.67 -15.50
N THR A 160 -1.69 -11.01 -15.13
CA THR A 160 -1.64 -9.69 -14.50
C THR A 160 -1.59 -9.78 -12.98
N ARG A 161 -1.26 -8.66 -12.31
CA ARG A 161 -1.33 -8.55 -10.84
C ARG A 161 -2.71 -8.91 -10.28
N LYS A 162 -3.78 -8.68 -11.06
CA LYS A 162 -5.14 -9.05 -10.68
C LYS A 162 -5.28 -10.57 -10.55
N ASN A 163 -4.75 -11.33 -11.50
CA ASN A 163 -4.79 -12.80 -11.49
C ASN A 163 -4.07 -13.35 -10.25
N ILE A 164 -2.95 -12.71 -9.86
CA ILE A 164 -2.21 -13.08 -8.64
C ILE A 164 -3.03 -12.78 -7.39
N ALA A 165 -3.68 -11.62 -7.32
CA ALA A 165 -4.56 -11.29 -6.19
C ALA A 165 -5.74 -12.27 -6.06
N GLU A 166 -6.38 -12.63 -7.17
CA GLU A 166 -7.46 -13.63 -7.18
C GLU A 166 -6.96 -15.01 -6.72
N PHE A 167 -5.75 -15.39 -7.12
CA PHE A 167 -5.13 -16.63 -6.66
C PHE A 167 -4.79 -16.61 -5.17
N GLU A 168 -4.30 -15.48 -4.65
CA GLU A 168 -4.09 -15.31 -3.21
C GLU A 168 -5.38 -15.49 -2.42
N ASP A 169 -6.48 -14.93 -2.91
CA ASP A 169 -7.80 -15.11 -2.29
C ASP A 169 -8.23 -16.58 -2.30
N VAL A 170 -7.99 -17.30 -3.41
CA VAL A 170 -8.27 -18.74 -3.49
C VAL A 170 -7.41 -19.52 -2.50
N LEU A 171 -6.10 -19.26 -2.42
CA LEU A 171 -5.21 -19.92 -1.47
C LEU A 171 -5.60 -19.67 -0.03
N LEU A 172 -5.96 -18.42 0.31
CA LEU A 172 -6.44 -18.07 1.65
C LEU A 172 -7.77 -18.74 1.97
N SER A 173 -8.68 -18.86 1.01
CA SER A 173 -9.97 -19.53 1.22
C SER A 173 -9.84 -21.05 1.45
N GLN A 174 -8.87 -21.69 0.79
CA GLN A 174 -8.71 -23.14 0.83
C GLN A 174 -7.76 -23.59 1.95
N TYR A 175 -6.73 -22.80 2.24
CA TYR A 175 -5.62 -23.17 3.12
C TYR A 175 -5.34 -22.15 4.23
N GLY A 176 -6.11 -21.07 4.31
CA GLY A 176 -6.01 -20.11 5.41
C GLY A 176 -6.59 -20.67 6.72
N THR A 177 -5.97 -20.33 7.84
CA THR A 177 -6.52 -20.69 9.16
C THR A 177 -7.67 -19.75 9.53
N GLN A 178 -8.66 -20.23 10.30
CA GLN A 178 -9.84 -19.45 10.69
C GLN A 178 -9.48 -18.11 11.36
N THR A 179 -8.43 -18.10 12.18
CA THR A 179 -7.91 -16.89 12.84
C THR A 179 -7.35 -15.88 11.84
N THR A 180 -6.76 -16.35 10.73
CA THR A 180 -6.17 -15.49 9.70
C THR A 180 -7.21 -14.67 8.96
N LEU A 181 -8.40 -15.23 8.72
CA LEU A 181 -9.50 -14.49 8.09
C LEU A 181 -10.02 -13.38 9.01
N GLU A 182 -10.18 -13.68 10.31
CA GLU A 182 -10.60 -12.70 11.31
C GLU A 182 -9.55 -11.59 11.49
N ASP A 183 -8.27 -11.93 11.56
CA ASP A 183 -7.15 -10.99 11.62
C ASP A 183 -7.07 -10.12 10.37
N GLU A 184 -7.32 -10.66 9.17
CA GLU A 184 -7.38 -9.86 7.94
C GLU A 184 -8.54 -8.88 7.94
N HIS A 185 -9.71 -9.34 8.38
CA HIS A 185 -10.84 -8.44 8.51
C HIS A 185 -10.50 -7.32 9.47
N GLU A 186 -9.93 -7.62 10.64
CA GLU A 186 -9.54 -6.64 11.63
C GLU A 186 -8.42 -5.70 11.15
N GLN A 187 -7.43 -6.22 10.42
CA GLN A 187 -6.40 -5.41 9.77
C GLN A 187 -7.00 -4.47 8.71
N LYS A 188 -7.95 -4.97 7.91
CA LYS A 188 -8.72 -4.13 6.96
C LYS A 188 -9.56 -3.09 7.70
N ARG A 189 -10.06 -3.38 8.92
CA ARG A 189 -10.77 -2.40 9.75
C ARG A 189 -9.83 -1.32 10.32
N SER A 190 -8.65 -1.71 10.77
CA SER A 190 -7.67 -0.78 11.37
C SER A 190 -6.97 0.10 10.33
N ASN A 191 -6.83 -0.36 9.09
CA ASN A 191 -6.27 0.40 7.98
C ASN A 191 -7.24 1.41 7.34
N ARG A 192 -8.49 1.47 7.80
CA ARG A 192 -9.46 2.48 7.34
C ARG A 192 -8.94 3.87 7.68
N THR A 193 -8.68 4.67 6.67
CA THR A 193 -8.11 6.01 6.85
C THR A 193 -8.72 6.98 5.86
N MET A 194 -8.88 8.21 6.30
CA MET A 194 -9.20 9.34 5.43
C MET A 194 -8.12 10.39 5.64
N SER A 195 -7.44 10.79 4.57
CA SER A 195 -6.50 11.90 4.68
C SER A 195 -7.26 13.19 4.96
N ALA A 196 -6.65 14.11 5.71
CA ALA A 196 -7.17 15.47 5.79
C ALA A 196 -7.34 16.08 4.39
N LEU A 197 -8.31 16.98 4.24
CA LEU A 197 -8.46 17.76 3.01
C LEU A 197 -7.22 18.66 2.86
N SER A 198 -6.41 18.40 1.84
CA SER A 198 -5.23 19.19 1.51
C SER A 198 -5.48 20.01 0.26
N LEU A 199 -4.98 21.25 0.25
CA LEU A 199 -5.07 22.11 -0.92
C LEU A 199 -4.00 21.70 -1.93
N ASN A 200 -4.43 21.28 -3.12
CA ASN A 200 -3.51 21.03 -4.22
C ASN A 200 -3.07 22.37 -4.83
N SER A 201 -1.79 22.70 -4.65
CA SER A 201 -1.21 23.97 -5.10
C SER A 201 -1.21 24.18 -6.61
N LYS A 202 -1.35 23.11 -7.41
CA LYS A 202 -1.38 23.21 -8.88
C LYS A 202 -2.78 23.45 -9.43
N THR A 203 -3.81 22.91 -8.77
CA THR A 203 -5.20 22.97 -9.26
C THR A 203 -6.06 23.96 -8.46
N GLY A 204 -5.61 24.38 -7.27
CA GLY A 204 -6.40 25.19 -6.34
C GLY A 204 -7.57 24.44 -5.69
N MET A 205 -7.65 23.12 -5.89
CA MET A 205 -8.74 22.28 -5.41
C MET A 205 -8.33 21.55 -4.12
N PHE A 206 -9.29 21.25 -3.26
CA PHE A 206 -9.06 20.40 -2.10
C PHE A 206 -9.16 18.93 -2.49
N GLU A 207 -8.20 18.13 -2.06
CA GLU A 207 -8.12 16.70 -2.31
C GLU A 207 -8.08 15.93 -0.99
N SER A 208 -8.76 14.78 -0.95
CA SER A 208 -8.65 13.81 0.14
C SER A 208 -8.68 12.40 -0.45
N LYS A 209 -7.87 11.51 0.14
CA LYS A 209 -7.82 10.09 -0.19
C LYS A 209 -8.52 9.32 0.91
N ILE A 210 -9.50 8.51 0.52
CA ILE A 210 -10.27 7.64 1.42
C ILE A 210 -9.87 6.19 1.14
N VAL A 211 -9.53 5.46 2.19
CA VAL A 211 -9.29 4.01 2.17
C VAL A 211 -10.37 3.36 3.05
N MET A 212 -11.18 2.51 2.43
CA MET A 212 -12.30 1.82 3.09
C MET A 212 -12.16 0.31 2.92
N ASP A 213 -12.74 -0.43 3.85
CA ASP A 213 -12.96 -1.86 3.72
C ASP A 213 -14.17 -2.15 2.82
N PRO A 214 -14.29 -3.37 2.26
CA PRO A 214 -15.35 -3.70 1.31
C PRO A 214 -16.78 -3.49 1.85
N VAL A 215 -16.99 -3.71 3.16
CA VAL A 215 -18.31 -3.54 3.78
C VAL A 215 -18.71 -2.06 3.81
N ASN A 216 -17.80 -1.16 4.22
CA ASN A 216 -18.07 0.27 4.21
C ASN A 216 -18.10 0.85 2.79
N GLU A 217 -17.30 0.31 1.86
CA GLU A 217 -17.36 0.70 0.45
C GLU A 217 -18.75 0.43 -0.13
N ALA A 218 -19.33 -0.74 0.11
CA ALA A 218 -20.66 -1.08 -0.39
C ALA A 218 -21.74 -0.12 0.13
N VAL A 219 -21.70 0.22 1.42
CA VAL A 219 -22.63 1.18 2.04
C VAL A 219 -22.42 2.58 1.49
N PHE A 220 -21.17 3.04 1.39
CA PHE A 220 -20.83 4.36 0.87
C PHE A 220 -21.20 4.52 -0.60
N SER A 221 -20.87 3.51 -1.42
CA SER A 221 -21.19 3.44 -2.85
C SER A 221 -22.70 3.41 -3.09
N ALA A 222 -23.45 2.64 -2.30
CA ALA A 222 -24.91 2.63 -2.36
C ALA A 222 -25.51 4.01 -2.03
N ALA A 223 -25.04 4.68 -0.98
CA ALA A 223 -25.49 6.03 -0.62
C ALA A 223 -25.14 7.06 -1.71
N LEU A 224 -23.92 7.00 -2.24
CA LEU A 224 -23.46 7.85 -3.33
C LEU A 224 -24.30 7.65 -4.59
N HIS A 225 -24.57 6.40 -4.97
CA HIS A 225 -25.40 6.06 -6.13
C HIS A 225 -26.85 6.49 -5.96
N ALA A 226 -27.42 6.37 -4.76
CA ALA A 226 -28.77 6.85 -4.47
C ALA A 226 -28.90 8.37 -4.70
N LEU A 227 -27.89 9.14 -4.32
CA LEU A 227 -27.91 10.61 -4.40
C LEU A 227 -27.33 11.18 -5.70
N SER A 228 -26.54 10.41 -6.46
CA SER A 228 -25.92 10.84 -7.72
C SER A 228 -26.64 10.34 -8.98
N LYS A 229 -27.80 9.69 -8.81
CA LYS A 229 -28.61 9.20 -9.92
C LYS A 229 -29.01 10.37 -10.83
N PRO A 230 -28.83 10.26 -12.16
CA PRO A 230 -29.28 11.31 -13.09
C PRO A 230 -30.77 11.54 -12.93
N HIS A 231 -31.15 12.79 -12.73
CA HIS A 231 -32.54 13.20 -12.65
C HIS A 231 -32.98 13.72 -14.03
N VAL A 232 -34.23 13.44 -14.40
CA VAL A 232 -34.89 14.09 -15.54
C VAL A 232 -35.80 15.13 -14.93
N ASP A 233 -35.68 16.38 -15.36
CA ASP A 233 -36.55 17.44 -14.89
C ASP A 233 -38.02 17.10 -15.27
N PRO A 234 -38.94 17.01 -14.29
CA PRO A 234 -40.33 16.62 -14.53
C PRO A 234 -41.09 17.65 -15.38
N ASP A 235 -40.67 18.91 -15.39
CA ASP A 235 -41.37 19.99 -16.09
C ASP A 235 -40.83 20.24 -17.50
N THR A 236 -39.52 20.07 -17.70
CA THR A 236 -38.86 20.30 -19.00
C THR A 236 -38.52 19.01 -19.75
N GLY A 237 -38.50 17.86 -19.06
CA GLY A 237 -38.07 16.58 -19.62
C GLY A 237 -36.57 16.50 -19.94
N GLU A 238 -35.79 17.53 -19.60
CA GLU A 238 -34.36 17.56 -19.92
C GLU A 238 -33.54 16.67 -18.97
N HIS A 239 -32.54 16.02 -19.54
CA HIS A 239 -31.60 15.19 -18.80
C HIS A 239 -30.58 16.06 -18.04
N ASP A 240 -30.25 15.67 -16.81
CA ASP A 240 -29.22 16.34 -16.00
C ASP A 240 -27.88 16.49 -16.77
N PRO A 241 -27.47 17.74 -17.08
CA PRO A 241 -26.29 18.00 -17.91
C PRO A 241 -24.96 17.82 -17.16
N ARG A 242 -24.99 17.60 -15.83
CA ARG A 242 -23.78 17.44 -15.02
C ARG A 242 -23.01 16.17 -15.40
N THR A 243 -21.70 16.18 -15.24
CA THR A 243 -20.90 14.95 -15.42
C THR A 243 -21.16 13.96 -14.27
N PRO A 244 -20.93 12.64 -14.47
CA PRO A 244 -21.03 11.67 -13.38
C PRO A 244 -20.14 12.01 -12.17
N GLY A 245 -18.95 12.58 -12.41
CA GLY A 245 -18.05 13.03 -11.35
C GLY A 245 -18.64 14.18 -10.53
N THR A 246 -19.22 15.18 -11.20
CA THR A 246 -19.88 16.32 -10.54
C THR A 246 -21.06 15.86 -9.68
N ARG A 247 -21.92 14.97 -10.19
CA ARG A 247 -23.06 14.44 -9.41
C ARG A 247 -22.63 13.68 -8.17
N ARG A 248 -21.55 12.90 -8.24
CA ARG A 248 -20.99 12.17 -7.09
C ARG A 248 -20.44 13.13 -6.04
N LEU A 249 -19.78 14.21 -6.45
CA LEU A 249 -19.31 15.23 -5.51
C LEU A 249 -20.47 15.97 -4.85
N ASP A 250 -21.49 16.36 -5.61
CA ASP A 250 -22.70 17.00 -5.08
C ASP A 250 -23.45 16.09 -4.09
N ALA A 251 -23.52 14.78 -4.38
CA ALA A 251 -24.05 13.77 -3.48
C ALA A 251 -23.27 13.72 -2.15
N LEU A 252 -21.94 13.74 -2.20
CA LEU A 252 -21.09 13.75 -1.01
C LEU A 252 -21.31 15.02 -0.16
N VAL A 253 -21.42 16.19 -0.79
CA VAL A 253 -21.75 17.45 -0.12
C VAL A 253 -23.15 17.39 0.50
N THR A 254 -24.11 16.77 -0.17
CA THR A 254 -25.47 16.57 0.34
C THR A 254 -25.49 15.65 1.57
N MET A 255 -24.71 14.55 1.56
CA MET A 255 -24.52 13.70 2.74
C MET A 255 -23.92 14.49 3.92
N ALA A 256 -22.91 15.33 3.66
CA ALA A 256 -22.30 16.18 4.69
C ALA A 256 -23.29 17.22 5.24
N LYS A 257 -24.15 17.81 4.38
CA LYS A 257 -25.22 18.72 4.81
C LYS A 257 -26.25 18.02 5.71
N HIS A 258 -26.64 16.80 5.37
CA HIS A 258 -27.53 16.00 6.22
C HIS A 258 -26.89 15.68 7.57
N ALA A 259 -25.60 15.34 7.59
CA ALA A 259 -24.87 15.03 8.82
C ALA A 259 -24.57 16.25 9.71
N THR A 260 -24.51 17.45 9.13
CA THR A 260 -24.26 18.72 9.85
C THR A 260 -25.54 19.46 10.23
N THR A 261 -26.69 19.05 9.68
CA THR A 261 -27.99 19.49 10.16
C THR A 261 -28.24 18.80 11.50
N PRO A 262 -28.38 19.55 12.61
CA PRO A 262 -28.46 18.96 13.93
C PRO A 262 -29.80 18.22 14.09
N ASP A 263 -29.77 16.91 13.91
CA ASP A 263 -30.85 16.04 14.39
C ASP A 263 -30.50 15.56 15.80
N LYS A 264 -31.51 15.43 16.67
CA LYS A 264 -31.32 15.18 18.12
C LYS A 264 -30.62 13.84 18.43
N SER A 265 -30.44 12.97 17.43
CA SER A 265 -29.93 11.61 17.55
C SER A 265 -28.41 11.47 17.35
N VAL A 266 -27.72 12.45 16.75
CA VAL A 266 -26.28 12.35 16.45
C VAL A 266 -25.46 13.18 17.43
N ARG A 267 -24.76 12.50 18.35
CA ARG A 267 -23.83 13.13 19.29
C ARG A 267 -22.65 13.74 18.53
N GLY A 268 -22.52 15.07 18.55
CA GLY A 268 -21.35 15.78 17.99
C GLY A 268 -21.62 16.64 16.74
N SER A 269 -22.87 16.78 16.28
CA SER A 269 -23.23 17.71 15.19
C SER A 269 -23.19 19.18 15.67
N GLY A 270 -21.98 19.71 15.89
CA GLY A 270 -21.79 21.07 16.40
C GLY A 270 -20.52 21.75 15.90
N ALA A 271 -19.90 21.29 14.81
CA ALA A 271 -18.86 22.08 14.16
C ALA A 271 -19.52 23.26 13.43
N ALA A 272 -19.79 24.34 14.16
CA ALA A 272 -20.22 25.60 13.56
C ALA A 272 -19.10 26.09 12.63
N ALA A 273 -19.31 25.99 11.32
CA ALA A 273 -18.42 26.59 10.34
C ALA A 273 -18.36 28.10 10.61
N ARG A 274 -17.24 28.61 11.14
CA ARG A 274 -17.03 30.05 11.35
C ARG A 274 -16.58 30.67 10.03
N ILE A 275 -17.48 31.36 9.36
CA ILE A 275 -17.14 32.24 8.24
C ILE A 275 -16.77 33.60 8.85
N ILE A 276 -15.53 34.03 8.68
CA ILE A 276 -15.10 35.39 9.03
C ILE A 276 -15.30 36.26 7.79
N VAL A 277 -16.31 37.13 7.83
CA VAL A 277 -16.55 38.12 6.77
C VAL A 277 -15.98 39.45 7.23
N THR A 278 -15.02 39.99 6.49
CA THR A 278 -14.43 41.30 6.75
C THR A 278 -15.14 42.33 5.87
N ILE A 279 -15.94 43.21 6.48
CA ILE A 279 -16.64 44.30 5.78
C ILE A 279 -16.07 45.64 6.28
N PRO A 280 -15.77 46.60 5.38
CA PRO A 280 -15.39 47.95 5.78
C PRO A 280 -16.49 48.63 6.61
N LEU A 281 -16.11 49.35 7.67
CA LEU A 281 -17.06 50.02 8.56
C LEU A 281 -18.03 50.96 7.81
N ALA A 282 -17.57 51.60 6.73
CA ALA A 282 -18.38 52.49 5.91
C ALA A 282 -19.57 51.78 5.24
N ASP A 283 -19.36 50.55 4.76
CA ASP A 283 -20.41 49.75 4.12
C ASP A 283 -21.41 49.23 5.14
N LEU A 284 -20.95 48.90 6.34
CA LEU A 284 -21.80 48.46 7.46
C LEU A 284 -22.73 49.60 7.93
N VAL A 285 -22.17 50.81 8.08
CA VAL A 285 -22.94 52.00 8.50
C VAL A 285 -23.87 52.46 7.37
N GLY A 286 -23.43 52.39 6.11
CA GLY A 286 -24.26 52.71 4.94
C GLY A 286 -25.46 51.77 4.76
N GLY A 287 -25.32 50.49 5.13
CA GLY A 287 -26.41 49.51 5.14
C GLY A 287 -27.42 49.74 6.27
N LEU A 288 -26.95 50.07 7.48
CA LEU A 288 -27.79 50.36 8.64
C LEU A 288 -28.69 51.59 8.45
N GLN A 289 -28.29 52.56 7.62
CA GLN A 289 -29.07 53.76 7.35
C GLN A 289 -30.16 53.58 6.28
N LYS A 290 -30.13 52.48 5.50
CA LYS A 290 -31.00 52.33 4.32
C LYS A 290 -32.20 51.41 4.50
N SER A 291 -32.23 50.52 5.49
CA SER A 291 -33.41 49.70 5.79
C SER A 291 -33.19 49.02 7.14
N SER A 292 -34.22 48.94 7.99
CA SER A 292 -34.14 47.99 9.09
C SER A 292 -33.99 46.60 8.47
N LEU A 293 -32.87 45.94 8.74
CA LEU A 293 -32.52 44.63 8.15
C LEU A 293 -33.56 43.55 8.52
N ALA A 294 -34.34 43.80 9.57
CA ALA A 294 -35.48 43.00 9.98
C ALA A 294 -36.70 43.11 9.03
N GLU A 295 -36.97 44.27 8.43
CA GLU A 295 -38.05 44.43 7.43
C GLU A 295 -37.69 43.81 6.09
N GLN A 296 -36.43 43.93 5.64
CA GLN A 296 -35.99 43.34 4.37
C GLN A 296 -35.90 41.81 4.41
N LEU A 297 -35.73 41.21 5.60
CA LEU A 297 -35.67 39.76 5.79
C LEU A 297 -37.03 39.13 6.18
N GLY A 298 -38.11 39.93 6.28
CA GLY A 298 -39.46 39.41 6.54
C GLY A 298 -39.62 38.71 7.90
N LEU A 299 -38.81 39.06 8.91
CA LEU A 299 -38.73 38.33 10.18
C LEU A 299 -39.83 38.70 11.20
N PHE A 300 -40.71 39.65 10.91
CA PHE A 300 -41.86 39.98 11.76
C PHE A 300 -43.15 40.09 10.94
N SER A 301 -44.09 39.17 11.18
CA SER A 301 -45.51 39.35 10.81
C SER A 301 -46.19 40.19 11.88
N ALA A 302 -46.82 41.29 11.48
CA ALA A 302 -47.65 42.10 12.36
C ALA A 302 -49.01 41.43 12.54
N GLU A 303 -49.19 40.68 13.64
CA GLU A 303 -50.52 40.35 14.17
C GLU A 303 -50.44 39.91 15.65
N ALA A 304 -51.44 40.34 16.41
CA ALA A 304 -51.79 40.00 17.80
C ALA A 304 -51.14 40.81 18.94
N GLU A 305 -51.75 41.97 19.17
CA GLU A 305 -51.90 42.68 20.43
C GLU A 305 -52.60 41.82 21.52
N ALA A 306 -52.30 42.13 22.78
CA ALA A 306 -53.00 41.78 24.04
C ALA A 306 -52.72 40.44 24.75
N ALA A 307 -51.88 40.49 25.80
CA ALA A 307 -52.29 40.17 27.18
C ALA A 307 -51.16 40.48 28.18
N ALA A 308 -51.41 41.45 29.06
CA ALA A 308 -50.59 41.76 30.23
C ALA A 308 -50.72 40.67 31.32
N GLY A 309 -49.65 40.43 32.09
CA GLY A 309 -49.69 39.55 33.24
C GLY A 309 -48.36 39.44 33.99
N THR A 310 -48.16 40.33 34.95
CA THR A 310 -47.06 40.43 35.92
C THR A 310 -46.89 39.15 36.76
N HIS A 311 -45.66 38.67 36.97
CA HIS A 311 -45.32 37.90 38.17
C HIS A 311 -43.84 38.05 38.58
N VAL A 312 -43.65 38.41 39.85
CA VAL A 312 -42.39 38.61 40.57
C VAL A 312 -42.15 37.42 41.50
N GLY A 313 -40.86 37.07 41.70
CA GLY A 313 -40.36 36.15 42.74
C GLY A 313 -39.80 34.85 42.14
N GLY A 314 -38.68 34.28 42.57
CA GLY A 314 -37.69 34.59 43.59
C GLY A 314 -36.70 33.42 43.55
N PHE A 315 -35.43 33.67 43.24
CA PHE A 315 -34.41 32.64 43.11
C PHE A 315 -33.59 32.58 44.40
N ALA A 316 -33.57 31.43 45.06
CA ALA A 316 -32.68 31.13 46.18
C ALA A 316 -31.78 29.95 45.79
N PRO A 317 -30.45 30.09 45.81
CA PRO A 317 -29.53 28.97 45.89
C PRO A 317 -29.00 28.84 47.33
N THR A 318 -29.15 27.64 47.91
CA THR A 318 -28.52 27.26 49.17
C THR A 318 -27.02 27.04 48.98
N ALA A 319 -26.22 27.70 49.81
CA ALA A 319 -24.79 27.46 50.00
C ALA A 319 -24.57 26.68 51.30
N SER A 320 -23.56 25.81 51.32
CA SER A 320 -22.68 25.46 52.45
C SER A 320 -21.68 24.40 51.95
N ALA A 321 -20.39 24.38 52.25
CA ALA A 321 -19.48 25.31 52.90
C ALA A 321 -18.05 24.71 52.67
N THR A 322 -17.08 25.59 52.43
CA THR A 322 -15.68 25.62 52.93
C THR A 322 -15.02 24.32 53.44
N ASP A 323 -13.76 23.98 53.13
CA ASP A 323 -12.54 24.80 53.29
C ASP A 323 -11.36 24.27 52.46
N MET A 324 -10.60 25.21 51.89
CA MET A 324 -9.20 25.08 51.43
C MET A 324 -8.26 25.39 52.63
N PRO A 325 -6.91 25.21 52.59
CA PRO A 325 -6.08 26.23 51.93
C PRO A 325 -4.71 25.76 51.34
N THR A 326 -4.37 26.41 50.22
CA THR A 326 -3.07 27.09 49.87
C THR A 326 -1.78 26.28 49.69
N THR A 327 -1.22 26.23 48.46
CA THR A 327 -0.12 27.07 47.88
C THR A 327 1.24 26.89 48.57
N CYS A 328 2.41 26.80 47.94
CA CYS A 328 3.00 27.60 46.84
C CYS A 328 4.17 26.84 46.16
N ASP A 329 4.61 27.37 45.00
CA ASP A 329 5.96 27.32 44.39
C ASP A 329 6.59 25.96 44.05
N GLY A 330 7.21 25.71 42.89
CA GLY A 330 7.86 26.60 41.92
C GLY A 330 9.24 25.99 41.61
N GLY A 331 9.56 25.74 40.34
CA GLY A 331 10.95 25.52 39.90
C GLY A 331 11.27 24.25 39.11
N ASN A 332 11.69 24.47 37.86
CA ASN A 332 12.42 23.56 36.99
C ASN A 332 13.71 23.00 37.64
N GLY A 333 14.12 21.78 37.25
CA GLY A 333 15.48 21.30 37.47
C GLY A 333 15.75 19.89 36.94
N HIS A 334 16.67 19.80 35.97
CA HIS A 334 17.36 18.61 35.46
C HIS A 334 18.05 17.76 36.54
N ALA A 335 18.19 16.45 36.28
CA ALA A 335 19.33 15.54 36.53
C ALA A 335 18.81 14.09 36.51
N ASP A 336 19.23 13.26 35.55
CA ASP A 336 20.37 12.34 35.61
C ASP A 336 20.21 11.11 36.53
N ASN A 337 20.13 9.96 35.87
CA ASN A 337 20.97 8.76 36.04
C ASN A 337 21.00 8.02 37.40
N CYS A 338 20.63 6.73 37.39
CA CYS A 338 21.19 5.61 38.21
C CYS A 338 20.61 4.30 37.65
N HIS A 339 21.34 3.49 36.87
CA HIS A 339 22.21 2.39 37.30
C HIS A 339 21.61 1.40 38.32
N ALA A 340 21.31 0.19 37.84
CA ALA A 340 21.47 -1.05 38.60
C ALA A 340 21.72 -2.20 37.62
N GLY A 341 22.99 -2.57 37.46
CA GLY A 341 23.39 -3.92 37.05
C GLY A 341 23.84 -4.70 38.28
N HIS A 342 23.64 -6.02 38.28
CA HIS A 342 24.64 -7.00 38.69
C HIS A 342 24.18 -8.46 38.44
N ASP A 343 25.10 -9.20 37.81
CA ASP A 343 25.57 -10.57 38.04
C ASP A 343 24.68 -11.82 37.93
N GLN A 344 25.02 -12.58 36.87
CA GLN A 344 25.57 -13.95 36.89
C GLN A 344 25.49 -14.77 38.19
N CYS A 345 24.99 -16.02 38.08
CA CYS A 345 25.71 -17.23 38.49
C CYS A 345 25.01 -18.54 38.03
N CYS A 346 25.72 -19.29 37.19
CA CYS A 346 26.02 -20.74 37.22
C CYS A 346 24.95 -21.86 37.39
N GLY A 347 25.11 -22.88 36.54
CA GLY A 347 24.73 -24.30 36.75
C GLY A 347 23.68 -24.77 35.74
N GLY A 348 23.91 -25.73 34.83
CA GLY A 348 24.77 -26.91 34.84
C GLY A 348 23.86 -28.14 34.71
N GLY A 349 23.96 -28.91 33.61
CA GLY A 349 23.25 -30.19 33.49
C GLY A 349 22.92 -30.63 32.06
N ALA A 350 23.88 -31.26 31.39
CA ALA A 350 23.59 -32.23 30.33
C ALA A 350 22.98 -33.51 30.94
N PRO A 351 22.25 -34.32 30.16
CA PRO A 351 22.72 -35.69 30.03
C PRO A 351 22.67 -36.26 28.61
N ALA A 352 23.39 -37.37 28.51
CA ALA A 352 23.83 -38.11 27.35
C ALA A 352 22.75 -38.88 26.58
N ALA A 353 23.01 -38.97 25.27
CA ALA A 353 23.02 -40.15 24.41
C ALA A 353 22.35 -41.46 24.89
N SER A 354 21.38 -41.90 24.09
CA SER A 354 21.16 -43.30 23.65
C SER A 354 20.47 -43.18 22.28
N GLY A 355 20.79 -43.88 21.19
CA GLY A 355 21.45 -45.17 21.04
C GLY A 355 20.42 -46.20 20.57
N GLY A 356 20.25 -46.37 19.26
CA GLY A 356 19.66 -47.60 18.70
C GLY A 356 18.71 -47.45 17.51
N GLY A 357 19.06 -48.13 16.41
CA GLY A 357 18.05 -48.84 15.61
C GLY A 357 17.82 -48.37 14.17
N ALA A 358 18.72 -48.72 13.26
CA ALA A 358 18.35 -48.96 11.86
C ALA A 358 17.47 -50.22 11.75
N PRO A 359 16.64 -50.32 10.71
CA PRO A 359 16.75 -51.50 9.86
C PRO A 359 16.77 -51.19 8.36
N ALA A 360 17.17 -52.24 7.65
CA ALA A 360 17.64 -52.30 6.29
C ALA A 360 16.56 -52.30 5.19
N ALA A 361 17.08 -52.18 3.98
CA ALA A 361 16.50 -52.23 2.64
C ALA A 361 15.51 -53.36 2.33
N SER A 362 14.59 -53.08 1.39
CA SER A 362 13.99 -53.97 0.37
C SER A 362 13.29 -53.05 -0.66
N SER A 363 13.86 -52.78 -1.84
CA SER A 363 13.86 -53.57 -3.09
C SER A 363 12.67 -53.30 -4.04
N ALA A 364 13.03 -52.92 -5.28
CA ALA A 364 12.43 -53.25 -6.58
C ALA A 364 11.16 -52.51 -7.07
N GLY A 365 11.24 -52.00 -8.30
CA GLY A 365 10.10 -51.51 -9.08
C GLY A 365 10.46 -50.76 -10.37
N VAL A 366 11.27 -51.36 -11.25
CA VAL A 366 11.50 -50.92 -12.63
C VAL A 366 10.24 -51.19 -13.46
N LEU A 367 9.71 -50.17 -14.16
CA LEU A 367 8.92 -50.38 -15.38
C LEU A 367 9.22 -49.26 -16.37
N GLY A 368 10.00 -49.61 -17.39
CA GLY A 368 10.05 -48.87 -18.64
C GLY A 368 8.81 -49.17 -19.49
N SER A 369 8.37 -48.18 -20.24
CA SER A 369 7.56 -48.39 -21.44
C SER A 369 8.01 -47.38 -22.49
N GLY A 370 8.82 -47.85 -23.43
CA GLY A 370 8.86 -47.28 -24.76
C GLY A 370 7.79 -47.98 -25.60
N SER A 371 7.08 -47.22 -26.42
CA SER A 371 6.59 -47.71 -27.70
C SER A 371 6.64 -46.57 -28.69
N ALA A 372 7.36 -46.83 -29.77
CA ALA A 372 7.33 -46.07 -31.00
C ALA A 372 5.94 -46.13 -31.65
N GLY A 373 5.66 -45.08 -32.41
CA GLY A 373 4.64 -44.93 -33.44
C GLY A 373 5.10 -43.80 -34.34
#